data_AF-A0A9W9ZUD6-F1
#
_entry.id   AF-A0A9W9ZUD6-F1
#
_cell.length_a   1.000
_cell.length_b   1.000
_cell.length_c   1.000
_cell.angle_alpha   90.00
_cell.angle_beta   90.00
_cell.angle_gamma   90.00
#
_symmetry.space_group_name_H-M   'P 1'
#
loop_
_entity.id
_entity.type
_entity.pdbx_description
1 polymer ?
#
loop_
_entity_poly.entity_id
_entity_poly.type
_entity_poly.pdbx_seq_one_letter_code
_entity_poly.pdbx_strand_id
1 'polypeptide(L)'
;MGICMSADPMEEEDEEQVEAFRKPQYYRGRDGPKFRVMNFTKDYEYRQYEHSTWISARLERMDHVGKALSKGEKMLGRYFHGKNGPEKFMELTCPLKLRLVFGKDGGACWDEGEFVAMLHLPYENEKPTTSP
;
A
#
# COMPACT_ATOMS: atom_id res chain seq x y z
N MET A 1 -53.38 -39.41 2.50
CA MET A 1 -51.95 -39.66 2.21
C MET A 1 -51.53 -38.60 1.22
N GLY A 2 -50.86 -37.52 1.65
CA GLY A 2 -49.39 -37.43 1.69
C GLY A 2 -48.88 -37.25 0.25
N ILE A 3 -48.25 -36.14 -0.15
CA ILE A 3 -46.98 -35.62 0.37
C ILE A 3 -46.88 -34.12 0.00
N CYS A 4 -46.51 -33.32 0.98
CA CYS A 4 -45.96 -31.98 0.84
C CYS A 4 -44.49 -32.09 0.40
N MET A 5 -44.13 -31.47 -0.73
CA MET A 5 -42.74 -31.16 -1.06
C MET A 5 -42.66 -29.64 -1.09
N SER A 6 -42.02 -29.11 -0.06
CA SER A 6 -41.66 -27.71 0.14
C SER A 6 -40.93 -27.18 -1.10
N ALA A 7 -41.37 -26.04 -1.60
CA ALA A 7 -40.53 -25.22 -2.45
C ALA A 7 -39.41 -24.69 -1.57
N ASP A 8 -38.19 -25.19 -1.78
CA ASP A 8 -37.00 -24.56 -1.24
C ASP A 8 -36.94 -23.14 -1.81
N PRO A 9 -36.84 -22.08 -0.98
CA PRO A 9 -36.46 -20.79 -1.50
C PRO A 9 -35.02 -20.94 -1.98
N MET A 10 -34.81 -20.67 -3.27
CA MET A 10 -33.50 -20.44 -3.85
C MET A 10 -32.74 -19.52 -2.91
N GLU A 11 -31.70 -20.05 -2.26
CA GLU A 11 -30.65 -19.22 -1.69
C GLU A 11 -30.03 -18.53 -2.90
N GLU A 12 -30.46 -17.30 -3.16
CA GLU A 12 -29.68 -16.38 -3.97
C GLU A 12 -28.32 -16.31 -3.28
N GLU A 13 -27.34 -16.99 -3.86
CA GLU A 13 -25.94 -16.74 -3.58
C GLU A 13 -25.78 -15.24 -3.81
N ASP A 14 -25.69 -14.48 -2.70
CA ASP A 14 -25.28 -13.09 -2.72
C ASP A 14 -23.95 -13.07 -3.48
N GLU A 15 -24.00 -12.78 -4.78
CA GLU A 15 -22.84 -12.40 -5.55
C GLU A 15 -22.25 -11.23 -4.76
N GLU A 16 -21.17 -11.49 -4.01
CA GLU A 16 -20.42 -10.46 -3.30
C GLU A 16 -20.10 -9.41 -4.37
N GLN A 17 -20.88 -8.33 -4.40
CA GLN A 17 -20.58 -7.20 -5.25
C GLN A 17 -19.23 -6.70 -4.76
N VAL A 18 -18.18 -7.06 -5.50
CA VAL A 18 -16.84 -6.61 -5.23
C VAL A 18 -16.87 -5.11 -5.44
N GLU A 19 -17.09 -4.36 -4.35
CA GLU A 19 -17.08 -2.91 -4.41
C GLU A 19 -15.76 -2.49 -5.03
N ALA A 20 -15.85 -1.89 -6.22
CA ALA A 20 -14.68 -1.40 -6.93
C ALA A 20 -13.94 -0.41 -6.01
N PHE A 21 -12.63 -0.62 -5.86
CA PHE A 21 -11.80 0.20 -4.98
C PHE A 21 -11.99 1.70 -5.21
N ARG A 22 -12.32 2.43 -4.15
CA ARG A 22 -12.43 3.90 -4.15
C ARG A 22 -11.24 4.54 -3.46
N LYS A 23 -10.57 5.46 -4.16
CA LYS A 23 -9.44 6.22 -3.60
C LYS A 23 -9.88 6.96 -2.33
N PRO A 24 -9.20 6.76 -1.18
CA PRO A 24 -9.51 7.49 0.03
C PRO A 24 -9.27 9.00 -0.13
N GLN A 25 -10.02 9.83 0.60
CA GLN A 25 -9.88 11.28 0.54
C GLN A 25 -8.44 11.76 0.85
N TYR A 26 -7.76 11.07 1.78
CA TYR A 26 -6.38 11.40 2.15
C TYR A 26 -5.34 11.08 1.04
N TYR A 27 -5.71 10.40 -0.05
CA TYR A 27 -4.86 10.32 -1.25
C TYR A 27 -4.88 11.62 -2.07
N ARG A 28 -5.87 12.51 -1.83
CA ARG A 28 -6.03 13.78 -2.56
C ARG A 28 -6.08 13.56 -4.08
N GLY A 29 -6.80 12.52 -4.51
CA GLY A 29 -6.95 12.13 -5.93
C GLY A 29 -5.78 11.36 -6.53
N ARG A 30 -4.61 11.33 -5.88
CA ARG A 30 -3.41 10.62 -6.37
C ARG A 30 -3.58 9.12 -6.30
N ASP A 31 -2.78 8.41 -7.09
CA ASP A 31 -2.68 6.94 -7.02
C ASP A 31 -2.06 6.51 -5.70
N GLY A 32 -2.35 5.29 -5.29
CA GLY A 32 -1.82 4.68 -4.08
C GLY A 32 -2.23 3.21 -3.99
N PRO A 33 -1.81 2.48 -2.95
CA PRO A 33 -2.14 1.07 -2.87
C PRO A 33 -3.65 0.85 -2.72
N LYS A 34 -4.18 -0.06 -3.53
CA LYS A 34 -5.57 -0.49 -3.44
C LYS A 34 -5.74 -1.43 -2.25
N PHE A 35 -6.88 -1.34 -1.57
CA PHE A 35 -7.21 -2.21 -0.45
C PHE A 35 -8.72 -2.34 -0.25
N ARG A 36 -9.15 -3.48 0.29
CA ARG A 36 -10.49 -3.68 0.85
C ARG A 36 -10.44 -3.44 2.36
N VAL A 37 -11.42 -2.71 2.89
CA VAL A 37 -11.62 -2.62 4.34
C VAL A 37 -12.37 -3.87 4.77
N MET A 38 -11.72 -4.69 5.58
CA MET A 38 -12.27 -5.97 6.04
C MET A 38 -13.05 -5.81 7.36
N ASN A 39 -12.62 -4.85 8.20
CA ASN A 39 -13.30 -4.48 9.44
C ASN A 39 -12.85 -3.06 9.86
N PHE A 40 -13.65 -2.35 10.65
CA PHE A 40 -13.29 -1.04 11.20
C PHE A 40 -13.87 -0.79 12.58
N THR A 41 -13.17 0.03 13.35
CA THR A 41 -13.64 0.61 14.61
C THR A 41 -13.41 2.12 14.57
N LYS A 42 -13.77 2.84 15.64
CA LYS A 42 -13.41 4.25 15.80
C LYS A 42 -11.90 4.49 15.92
N ASP A 43 -11.13 3.48 16.30
CA ASP A 43 -9.72 3.60 16.65
C ASP A 43 -8.78 3.05 15.56
N TYR A 44 -9.26 2.11 14.73
CA TYR A 44 -8.47 1.50 13.67
C TYR A 44 -9.31 0.90 12.53
N GLU A 45 -8.66 0.69 11.39
CA GLU A 45 -9.21 -0.05 10.25
C GLU A 45 -8.33 -1.27 9.93
N TYR A 46 -8.96 -2.41 9.70
CA TYR A 46 -8.31 -3.60 9.18
C TYR A 46 -8.43 -3.63 7.66
N ARG A 47 -7.29 -3.51 6.96
CA ARG A 47 -7.22 -3.38 5.51
C ARG A 47 -6.46 -4.56 4.89
N GLN A 48 -7.05 -5.18 3.89
CA GLN A 48 -6.38 -6.13 3.03
C GLN A 48 -5.92 -5.41 1.77
N TYR A 49 -4.60 -5.24 1.62
CA TYR A 49 -4.01 -4.59 0.45
C TYR A 49 -3.90 -5.55 -0.72
N GLU A 50 -4.21 -5.06 -1.92
CA GLU A 50 -3.90 -5.76 -3.17
C GLU A 50 -2.38 -5.78 -3.41
N HIS A 51 -1.92 -6.75 -4.20
CA HIS A 51 -0.53 -6.78 -4.63
C HIS A 51 -0.20 -5.51 -5.43
N SER A 52 0.88 -4.83 -5.05
CA SER A 52 1.28 -3.54 -5.63
C SER A 52 2.79 -3.40 -5.69
N THR A 53 3.27 -2.57 -6.60
CA THR A 53 4.71 -2.31 -6.76
C THR A 53 5.10 -1.04 -6.02
N TRP A 54 6.16 -1.12 -5.23
CA TRP A 54 6.69 0.01 -4.46
C TRP A 54 8.13 0.29 -4.87
N ILE A 55 8.44 1.56 -5.08
CA ILE A 55 9.82 2.02 -5.22
C ILE A 55 10.34 2.41 -3.85
N SER A 56 11.46 1.81 -3.47
CA SER A 56 12.06 1.98 -2.15
C SER A 56 13.43 2.66 -2.22
N ALA A 57 13.69 3.57 -1.29
CA ALA A 57 15.01 4.14 -1.02
C ALA A 57 15.46 3.70 0.37
N ARG A 58 16.60 3.01 0.42
CA ARG A 58 17.26 2.59 1.66
C ARG A 58 18.14 3.71 2.19
N LEU A 59 18.02 3.99 3.49
CA LEU A 59 18.67 5.10 4.17
C LEU A 59 19.41 4.54 5.39
N GLU A 60 20.69 4.28 5.21
CA GLU A 60 21.58 3.84 6.28
C GLU A 60 22.04 5.03 7.15
N ARG A 61 22.38 4.73 8.42
CA ARG A 61 23.04 5.67 9.35
C ARG A 61 22.25 6.97 9.53
N MET A 62 20.96 6.84 9.80
CA MET A 62 20.08 7.98 10.09
C MET A 62 19.71 7.96 11.56
N ASP A 63 20.05 9.03 12.28
CA ASP A 63 19.80 9.11 13.72
C ASP A 63 18.36 9.57 14.06
N HIS A 64 17.61 10.05 13.05
CA HIS A 64 16.30 10.67 13.25
C HIS A 64 15.31 10.38 12.13
N VAL A 65 14.10 9.98 12.52
CA VAL A 65 12.96 9.71 11.64
C VAL A 65 12.66 10.88 10.70
N GLY A 66 12.68 12.13 11.22
CA GLY A 66 12.39 13.32 10.42
C GLY A 66 13.41 13.56 9.29
N LYS A 67 14.71 13.34 9.57
CA LYS A 67 15.77 13.44 8.55
C LYS A 67 15.64 12.32 7.51
N ALA A 68 15.34 11.10 7.97
CA ALA A 68 15.11 9.97 7.08
C ALA A 68 13.89 10.21 6.16
N LEU A 69 12.78 10.72 6.69
CA LEU A 69 11.58 11.04 5.93
C LEU A 69 11.88 12.09 4.85
N SER A 70 12.48 13.23 5.23
CA SER A 70 12.80 14.31 4.29
C SER A 70 13.78 13.86 3.20
N LYS A 71 14.82 13.09 3.57
CA LYS A 71 15.79 12.55 2.60
C LYS A 71 15.14 11.54 1.66
N GLY A 72 14.31 10.65 2.21
CA GLY A 72 13.55 9.63 1.46
C GLY A 72 12.58 10.27 0.46
N GLU A 73 11.80 11.26 0.91
CA GLU A 73 10.90 12.04 0.06
C GLU A 73 11.66 12.70 -1.09
N LYS A 74 12.79 13.35 -0.82
CA LYS A 74 13.60 13.99 -1.86
C LYS A 74 14.18 12.98 -2.85
N MET A 75 14.63 11.81 -2.38
CA MET A 75 15.19 10.76 -3.24
C MET A 75 14.12 10.18 -4.17
N LEU A 76 12.98 9.80 -3.61
CA LEU A 76 11.87 9.26 -4.40
C LEU A 76 11.24 10.33 -5.30
N GLY A 77 11.13 11.57 -4.83
CA GLY A 77 10.70 12.71 -5.65
C GLY A 77 11.55 12.85 -6.91
N ARG A 78 12.89 12.81 -6.80
CA ARG A 78 13.77 12.82 -7.98
C ARG A 78 13.50 11.66 -8.93
N TYR A 79 13.30 10.44 -8.40
CA TYR A 79 12.97 9.28 -9.22
C TYR A 79 11.70 9.52 -10.05
N PHE A 80 10.64 10.06 -9.44
CA PHE A 80 9.39 10.40 -10.14
C PHE A 80 9.53 11.56 -11.13
N HIS A 81 10.48 12.48 -10.90
CA HIS A 81 10.80 13.59 -11.81
C HIS A 81 11.92 13.24 -12.81
N GLY A 82 11.94 12.01 -13.33
CA GLY A 82 12.84 11.62 -14.42
C GLY A 82 14.27 11.25 -14.01
N LYS A 83 14.61 11.18 -12.72
CA LYS A 83 15.89 10.57 -12.27
C LYS A 83 15.74 9.07 -12.07
N ASN A 84 15.26 8.39 -13.10
CA ASN A 84 15.17 6.93 -13.21
C ASN A 84 15.82 6.49 -14.54
N GLY A 85 16.10 5.19 -14.70
CA GLY A 85 16.82 4.69 -15.89
C GLY A 85 16.21 5.10 -17.24
N PRO A 86 14.86 5.02 -17.40
CA PRO A 86 14.18 5.51 -18.60
C PRO A 86 14.00 7.03 -18.71
N GLU A 87 14.41 7.81 -17.71
CA GLU A 87 14.15 9.25 -17.59
C GLU A 87 12.66 9.64 -17.65
N LYS A 88 11.77 8.71 -17.30
CA LYS A 88 10.31 8.92 -17.36
C LYS A 88 9.83 9.83 -16.22
N PHE A 89 9.01 10.82 -16.54
CA PHE A 89 8.25 11.56 -15.55
C PHE A 89 6.99 10.78 -15.15
N MET A 90 6.73 10.71 -13.85
CA MET A 90 5.61 9.98 -13.26
C MET A 90 4.92 10.86 -12.21
N GLU A 91 3.60 10.78 -12.15
CA GLU A 91 2.83 11.45 -11.12
C GLU A 91 3.16 10.90 -9.72
N LEU A 92 3.37 11.79 -8.75
CA LEU A 92 3.61 11.37 -7.37
C LEU A 92 2.39 10.65 -6.81
N THR A 93 2.63 9.59 -6.03
CA THR A 93 1.59 8.77 -5.42
C THR A 93 1.48 9.01 -3.92
N CYS A 94 0.55 8.30 -3.29
CA CYS A 94 0.31 8.30 -1.85
C CYS A 94 0.24 6.87 -1.29
N PRO A 95 0.43 6.70 0.03
CA PRO A 95 1.18 7.58 0.92
C PRO A 95 2.69 7.38 0.72
N LEU A 96 3.50 8.33 1.19
CA LEU A 96 4.92 8.06 1.49
C LEU A 96 4.97 7.17 2.73
N LYS A 97 5.46 5.94 2.59
CA LYS A 97 5.68 5.03 3.71
C LYS A 97 7.13 5.12 4.16
N LEU A 98 7.35 5.11 5.47
CA LEU A 98 8.67 4.96 6.08
C LEU A 98 8.66 3.70 6.94
N ARG A 99 9.48 2.72 6.58
CA ARG A 99 9.67 1.49 7.35
C ARG A 99 10.97 1.61 8.15
N LEU A 100 10.89 1.39 9.45
CA LEU A 100 12.05 1.22 10.32
C LEU A 100 12.38 -0.28 10.40
N VAL A 101 13.62 -0.64 10.07
CA VAL A 101 14.14 -1.99 10.21
C VAL A 101 15.08 -1.99 11.40
N PHE A 102 14.71 -2.71 12.46
CA PHE A 102 15.55 -2.87 13.64
C PHE A 102 16.67 -3.89 13.36
N GLY A 103 17.87 -3.64 13.88
CA GLY A 103 19.01 -4.55 13.80
C GLY A 103 18.72 -5.90 14.51
N LYS A 104 19.43 -6.95 14.09
CA LYS A 104 19.22 -8.33 14.56
C LYS A 104 19.44 -8.54 16.07
N ASP A 105 20.28 -7.72 16.69
CA ASP A 105 20.82 -8.03 18.02
C ASP A 105 20.07 -7.37 19.18
N GLY A 106 18.92 -6.74 18.93
CA GLY A 106 18.06 -6.21 20.01
C GLY A 106 18.72 -5.15 20.89
N GLY A 107 19.89 -4.63 20.49
CA GLY A 107 20.52 -3.46 21.07
C GLY A 107 19.62 -2.23 20.95
N ALA A 108 19.92 -1.19 21.72
CA ALA A 108 19.13 0.04 21.77
C ALA A 108 18.71 0.45 20.35
N CYS A 109 17.42 0.74 20.16
CA CYS A 109 16.73 0.99 18.89
C CYS A 109 17.30 2.12 18.01
N TRP A 110 18.43 2.69 18.40
CA TRP A 110 19.11 3.83 17.81
C TRP A 110 20.45 3.43 17.17
N ASP A 111 21.04 2.31 17.57
CA ASP A 111 22.30 1.83 17.03
C ASP A 111 21.98 0.84 15.89
N GLU A 112 22.25 1.26 14.65
CA GLU A 112 22.22 0.42 13.44
C GLU A 112 20.83 0.12 12.81
N GLY A 113 19.81 0.94 13.09
CA GLY A 113 18.54 0.86 12.36
C GLY A 113 18.64 1.35 10.91
N GLU A 114 17.99 0.65 9.96
CA GLU A 114 17.84 1.09 8.57
C GLU A 114 16.44 1.70 8.37
N PHE A 115 16.39 2.86 7.73
CA PHE A 115 15.13 3.44 7.28
C PHE A 115 14.90 3.13 5.80
N VAL A 116 13.71 2.67 5.44
CA VAL A 116 13.31 2.42 4.06
C VAL A 116 12.11 3.29 3.73
N ALA A 117 12.34 4.33 2.93
CA ALA A 117 11.28 5.17 2.39
C ALA A 117 10.69 4.53 1.14
N MET A 118 9.37 4.55 0.97
CA MET A 118 8.69 3.86 -0.13
C MET A 118 7.53 4.69 -0.67
N LEU A 119 7.40 4.74 -2.00
CA LEU A 119 6.23 5.25 -2.71
C LEU A 119 5.65 4.16 -3.61
N HIS A 120 4.32 4.15 -3.70
CA HIS A 120 3.59 3.29 -4.61
C HIS A 120 3.90 3.70 -6.05
N LEU A 121 4.04 2.77 -6.98
CA LEU A 121 4.21 3.12 -8.38
C LEU A 121 2.84 3.52 -8.99
N PRO A 122 2.72 4.51 -9.88
CA PRO A 122 1.43 4.84 -10.48
C PRO A 122 0.82 3.63 -11.18
N TYR A 123 -0.51 3.50 -11.22
CA TYR A 123 -1.14 2.28 -11.71
C TYR A 123 -0.74 1.93 -13.15
N GLU A 124 -0.54 2.95 -14.00
CA GLU A 124 -0.08 2.79 -15.39
C GLU A 124 1.34 2.22 -15.53
N ASN A 125 2.13 2.30 -14.47
CA ASN A 125 3.52 1.86 -14.43
C ASN A 125 3.68 0.51 -13.71
N GLU A 126 2.64 0.03 -13.03
CA GLU A 126 2.66 -1.28 -12.39
C GLU A 126 2.67 -2.39 -13.44
N LYS A 127 3.41 -3.46 -13.16
CA LYS A 127 3.31 -4.66 -14.01
C LYS A 127 1.92 -5.27 -13.80
N PRO A 128 1.26 -5.77 -14.85
CA PRO A 128 0.02 -6.53 -14.70
C PRO A 128 0.26 -7.65 -13.69
N THR A 129 -0.50 -7.65 -12.60
CA THR A 129 -0.53 -8.80 -11.71
C THR A 129 -1.28 -9.89 -12.43
N THR A 130 -0.57 -10.93 -12.88
CA THR A 130 -1.22 -12.21 -13.12
C THR A 130 -1.76 -12.66 -11.77
N SER A 131 -3.06 -12.51 -11.55
CA SER A 131 -3.75 -13.19 -10.47
C SER A 131 -3.42 -14.68 -10.54
N PRO A 132 -3.17 -15.36 -9.40
CA PRO A 132 -2.98 -16.81 -9.40
C PRO A 132 -4.20 -17.55 -9.94
#